data_AF-A0A728F6K9-F1
#
_entry.id   AF-A0A728F6K9-F1
#
_cell.length_a   1.000
_cell.length_b   1.000
_cell.length_c   1.000
_cell.angle_alpha   90.00
_cell.angle_beta   90.00
_cell.angle_gamma   90.00
#
_symmetry.space_group_name_H-M   'P 1'
#
loop_
_entity.id
_entity.type
_entity.pdbx_description
1 polymer ?
#
loop_
_entity_poly.entity_id
_entity_poly.type
_entity_poly.pdbx_seq_one_letter_code
_entity_poly.pdbx_strand_id
1 'polypeptide(L)'
;MSEKTEQPTEKKLRDGRKEGQVVKSIEITSLFQLIALYLYFHFFTEKMILILIESITFTLQLVNKPFSYALTQLSHALIESLTSALLFLGAGVIVATVGSVFLQVGVVIASKAIGFKSEHINPVSNFKQIFSLHSVVELCKSSLKVIMLSLIFAFFFYYYASTF
;
A
#
# COMPACT_ATOMS: atom_id res chain seq x y z
N MET A 1 -26.40 -10.79 -18.25
CA MET A 1 -26.38 -11.67 -17.06
C MET A 1 -27.40 -11.12 -16.10
N SER A 2 -28.39 -11.93 -15.73
CA SER A 2 -29.49 -11.52 -14.84
C SER A 2 -28.90 -11.11 -13.49
N GLU A 3 -29.03 -9.83 -13.16
CA GLU A 3 -28.60 -9.24 -11.90
C GLU A 3 -29.50 -9.82 -10.81
N LYS A 4 -29.05 -10.90 -10.16
CA LYS A 4 -29.83 -11.58 -9.12
C LYS A 4 -29.95 -10.63 -7.93
N THR A 5 -31.15 -10.07 -7.76
CA THR A 5 -31.58 -9.11 -6.75
C THR A 5 -31.70 -9.69 -5.34
N GLU A 6 -31.53 -11.00 -5.16
CA GLU A 6 -31.64 -11.66 -3.86
C GLU A 6 -30.30 -11.81 -3.15
N GLN A 7 -30.34 -11.59 -1.83
CA GLN A 7 -29.19 -11.81 -0.97
C GLN A 7 -28.75 -13.29 -1.06
N PRO A 8 -27.45 -13.56 -1.21
CA PRO A 8 -26.95 -14.93 -1.26
C PRO A 8 -27.27 -15.67 0.05
N THR A 9 -27.85 -16.86 -0.04
CA THR A 9 -28.08 -17.75 1.11
C THR A 9 -26.76 -18.10 1.81
N GLU A 10 -26.81 -18.39 3.12
CA GLU A 10 -25.60 -18.70 3.92
C GLU A 10 -24.75 -19.84 3.33
N LYS A 11 -25.41 -20.83 2.71
CA LYS A 11 -24.72 -21.92 1.98
C LYS A 11 -23.87 -21.39 0.83
N LYS A 12 -24.40 -20.44 0.04
CA LYS A 12 -23.72 -19.82 -1.09
C LYS A 12 -22.55 -18.94 -0.65
N LEU A 13 -22.68 -18.22 0.49
CA LEU A 13 -21.59 -17.47 1.09
C LEU A 13 -20.44 -18.38 1.58
N ARG A 14 -20.79 -19.51 2.24
CA ARG A 14 -19.80 -20.50 2.69
C ARG A 14 -19.07 -21.17 1.52
N ASP A 15 -19.79 -21.52 0.46
CA ASP A 15 -19.20 -22.12 -0.73
C ASP A 15 -18.32 -21.12 -1.48
N GLY A 16 -18.74 -19.86 -1.61
CA GLY A 16 -17.91 -18.77 -2.16
C GLY A 16 -16.60 -18.57 -1.40
N ARG A 17 -16.64 -18.60 -0.05
CA ARG A 17 -15.41 -18.54 0.78
C ARG A 17 -14.47 -19.72 0.52
N LYS A 18 -14.99 -20.95 0.36
CA LYS A 18 -14.17 -22.14 0.03
C LYS A 18 -13.54 -22.06 -1.36
N GLU A 19 -14.15 -21.31 -2.26
CA GLU A 19 -13.65 -21.02 -3.60
C GLU A 19 -12.75 -19.77 -3.66
N GLY A 20 -12.50 -19.11 -2.52
CA GLY A 20 -11.62 -17.94 -2.41
C GLY A 20 -12.30 -16.61 -2.73
N GLN A 21 -13.61 -16.60 -2.99
CA GLN A 21 -14.37 -15.39 -3.23
C GLN A 21 -14.75 -14.74 -1.90
N VAL A 22 -13.89 -13.81 -1.47
CA VAL A 22 -14.08 -13.01 -0.26
C VAL A 22 -14.24 -11.55 -0.62
N VAL A 23 -15.27 -10.91 -0.07
CA VAL A 23 -15.48 -9.47 -0.22
C VAL A 23 -14.49 -8.78 0.72
N LYS A 24 -13.56 -8.01 0.16
CA LYS A 24 -12.65 -7.14 0.90
C LYS A 24 -12.76 -5.72 0.36
N SER A 25 -12.75 -4.74 1.26
CA SER A 25 -12.69 -3.34 0.87
C SER A 25 -11.24 -2.93 0.68
N ILE A 26 -10.90 -2.57 -0.55
CA ILE A 26 -9.57 -2.04 -0.89
C ILE A 26 -9.30 -0.76 -0.09
N GLU A 27 -10.33 0.06 0.13
CA GLU A 27 -10.22 1.34 0.83
C GLU A 27 -9.85 1.19 2.30
N ILE A 28 -10.42 0.19 2.99
CA ILE A 28 -10.07 -0.10 4.38
C ILE A 28 -8.60 -0.51 4.44
N THR A 29 -8.15 -1.40 3.56
CA THR A 29 -6.73 -1.79 3.50
C THR A 29 -5.82 -0.59 3.25
N SER A 30 -6.17 0.31 2.32
CA SER A 30 -5.42 1.54 2.06
C SER A 30 -5.38 2.46 3.28
N LEU A 31 -6.47 2.57 4.06
CA LEU A 31 -6.51 3.35 5.29
C LEU A 31 -5.56 2.79 6.36
N PHE A 32 -5.54 1.48 6.57
CA PHE A 32 -4.58 0.85 7.50
C PHE A 32 -3.12 1.06 7.07
N GLN A 33 -2.85 1.00 5.76
CA GLN A 33 -1.51 1.29 5.22
C GLN A 33 -1.10 2.75 5.46
N LEU A 34 -2.02 3.69 5.25
CA LEU A 34 -1.78 5.11 5.52
C LEU A 34 -1.51 5.37 7.01
N ILE A 35 -2.27 4.72 7.91
CA ILE A 35 -2.03 4.82 9.35
C ILE A 35 -0.65 4.26 9.70
N ALA A 36 -0.27 3.11 9.16
CA ALA A 36 1.05 2.54 9.40
C ALA A 36 2.17 3.46 8.92
N LEU A 37 2.01 4.08 7.76
CA LEU A 37 2.96 5.06 7.23
C LEU A 37 3.05 6.31 8.12
N TYR A 38 1.90 6.83 8.56
CA TYR A 38 1.84 7.96 9.48
C TYR A 38 2.57 7.64 10.79
N LEU A 39 2.28 6.50 11.41
CA LEU A 39 2.92 6.09 12.66
C LEU A 39 4.43 5.89 12.48
N TYR A 40 4.85 5.32 11.34
CA TYR A 40 6.26 5.19 11.01
C TYR A 40 6.94 6.56 11.01
N PHE A 41 6.45 7.52 10.24
CA PHE A 41 7.05 8.86 10.23
C PHE A 41 6.95 9.53 11.60
N HIS A 42 5.81 9.46 12.27
CA HIS A 42 5.62 10.08 13.58
C HIS A 42 6.67 9.62 14.61
N PHE A 43 6.94 8.31 14.70
CA PHE A 43 7.90 7.79 15.68
C PHE A 43 9.35 7.78 15.20
N PHE A 44 9.61 7.70 13.90
CA PHE A 44 10.97 7.55 13.37
C PHE A 44 11.56 8.83 12.78
N THR A 45 10.82 9.95 12.74
CA THR A 45 11.32 11.22 12.17
C THR A 45 12.63 11.67 12.82
N GLU A 46 12.72 11.67 14.15
CA GLU A 46 13.95 12.09 14.84
C GLU A 46 15.15 11.23 14.45
N LYS A 47 14.96 9.90 14.43
CA LYS A 47 15.99 8.95 14.02
C LYS A 47 16.40 9.15 12.56
N MET A 48 15.45 9.42 11.66
CA MET A 48 15.75 9.71 10.25
C MET A 48 16.59 10.97 10.09
N ILE A 49 16.28 12.02 10.85
CA ILE A 49 17.06 13.27 10.84
C ILE A 49 18.49 13.01 11.33
N LEU A 50 18.65 12.24 12.42
CA LEU A 50 19.97 11.88 12.94
C LEU A 50 20.79 11.08 11.92
N ILE A 51 20.19 10.06 11.29
CA ILE A 51 20.83 9.28 10.22
C ILE A 51 21.25 10.17 9.06
N LEU A 52 20.44 11.16 8.69
CA LEU A 52 20.76 12.10 7.62
C LEU A 52 21.97 12.98 7.99
N ILE A 53 21.98 13.54 9.20
CA ILE A 53 23.09 14.36 9.72
C ILE A 53 24.38 13.51 9.79
N GLU A 54 24.28 12.28 10.29
CA GLU A 54 25.40 11.35 10.38
C GLU A 54 25.93 11.00 8.99
N SER A 55 25.05 10.75 8.01
CA SER A 55 25.45 10.47 6.62
C SER A 55 26.18 11.64 5.97
N ILE A 56 25.71 12.88 6.21
CA ILE A 56 26.39 14.09 5.72
C ILE A 56 27.77 14.23 6.37
N THR A 57 27.84 14.08 7.70
CA THR A 57 29.09 14.20 8.46
C THR A 57 30.09 13.13 8.04
N PHE A 58 29.63 11.89 7.86
CA PHE A 58 30.43 10.77 7.38
C PHE A 58 30.99 11.01 5.98
N THR A 59 30.17 11.58 5.09
CA THR A 59 30.61 11.96 3.74
C THR A 59 31.71 13.01 3.80
N LEU A 60 31.57 14.04 4.65
CA LEU A 60 32.59 15.09 4.83
C LEU A 60 33.92 14.54 5.35
N GLN A 61 33.90 13.54 6.24
CA GLN A 61 35.12 12.89 6.76
C GLN A 61 35.87 12.10 5.67
N LEU A 62 35.19 11.69 4.62
CA LEU A 62 35.75 10.89 3.53
C LEU A 62 36.30 11.73 2.37
N VAL A 63 36.04 13.04 2.33
CA VAL A 63 36.44 13.94 1.21
C VAL A 63 37.95 13.92 0.93
N ASN A 64 38.77 13.82 1.97
CA ASN A 64 40.24 13.79 1.84
C ASN A 64 40.82 12.37 1.78
N LYS A 65 39.98 11.33 1.62
CA LYS A 65 40.42 9.93 1.53
C LYS A 65 40.54 9.49 0.07
N PRO A 66 41.32 8.43 -0.22
CA PRO A 66 41.36 7.84 -1.54
C PRO A 66 39.96 7.49 -2.04
N PHE A 67 39.66 7.81 -3.31
CA PHE A 67 38.33 7.65 -3.89
C PHE A 67 37.79 6.22 -3.75
N SER A 68 38.62 5.20 -4.00
CA SER A 68 38.23 3.80 -3.88
C SER A 68 37.81 3.41 -2.45
N TYR A 69 38.50 3.96 -1.44
CA TYR A 69 38.16 3.75 -0.04
C TYR A 69 36.85 4.47 0.31
N ALA A 70 36.74 5.74 -0.05
CA ALA A 70 35.53 6.54 0.20
C ALA A 70 34.28 5.93 -0.45
N LEU A 71 34.39 5.47 -1.71
CA LEU A 71 33.31 4.83 -2.43
C LEU A 71 32.82 3.56 -1.74
N THR A 72 33.76 2.71 -1.30
CA THR A 72 33.43 1.47 -0.58
C THR A 72 32.68 1.77 0.71
N GLN A 73 33.20 2.70 1.52
CA GLN A 73 32.60 3.07 2.80
C GLN A 73 31.20 3.69 2.63
N LEU A 74 31.04 4.60 1.66
CA LEU A 74 29.74 5.20 1.35
C LEU A 74 28.74 4.16 0.85
N SER A 75 29.18 3.21 0.01
CA SER A 75 28.30 2.16 -0.49
C SER A 75 27.76 1.27 0.64
N HIS A 76 28.61 0.91 1.61
CA HIS A 76 28.19 0.14 2.78
C HIS A 76 27.20 0.93 3.64
N ALA A 77 27.51 2.19 3.98
CA ALA A 77 26.63 3.05 4.77
C ALA A 77 25.27 3.25 4.09
N LEU A 78 25.25 3.45 2.77
CA LEU A 78 24.01 3.57 2.00
C LEU A 78 23.20 2.28 2.02
N ILE A 79 23.83 1.12 1.79
CA ILE A 79 23.14 -0.17 1.81
C ILE A 79 22.56 -0.44 3.20
N GLU A 80 23.31 -0.18 4.26
CA GLU A 80 22.85 -0.40 5.64
C GLU A 80 21.65 0.50 5.97
N SER A 81 21.75 1.79 5.66
CA SER A 81 20.68 2.77 5.89
C SER A 81 19.41 2.43 5.10
N LEU A 82 19.56 2.12 3.80
CA LEU A 82 18.44 1.71 2.95
C LEU A 82 17.81 0.41 3.44
N THR A 83 18.61 -0.59 3.78
CA THR A 83 18.12 -1.90 4.24
C THR A 83 17.32 -1.75 5.54
N SER A 84 17.84 -0.97 6.49
CA SER A 84 17.15 -0.68 7.74
C SER A 84 15.81 0.02 7.48
N ALA A 85 15.81 1.10 6.68
CA ALA A 85 14.59 1.82 6.35
C ALA A 85 13.55 0.93 5.64
N LEU A 86 13.97 0.16 4.63
CA LEU A 86 13.10 -0.72 3.87
C LEU A 86 12.52 -1.84 4.75
N LEU A 87 13.33 -2.41 5.64
CA LEU A 87 12.90 -3.52 6.49
C LEU A 87 11.84 -3.07 7.49
N PHE A 88 12.05 -1.93 8.16
CA PHE A 88 11.06 -1.41 9.13
C PHE A 88 9.78 -0.93 8.44
N LEU A 89 9.89 -0.11 7.40
CA LEU A 89 8.72 0.42 6.68
C LEU A 89 7.99 -0.71 5.95
N GLY A 90 8.73 -1.58 5.26
CA GLY A 90 8.18 -2.74 4.56
C GLY A 90 7.47 -3.70 5.50
N ALA A 91 8.07 -4.03 6.64
CA ALA A 91 7.43 -4.87 7.65
C ALA A 91 6.14 -4.21 8.18
N GLY A 92 6.17 -2.90 8.48
CA GLY A 92 4.99 -2.16 8.93
C GLY A 92 3.83 -2.20 7.93
N VAL A 93 4.13 -1.96 6.64
CA VAL A 93 3.12 -2.02 5.56
C VAL A 93 2.59 -3.45 5.37
N ILE A 94 3.45 -4.47 5.43
CA ILE A 94 3.04 -5.88 5.33
C ILE A 94 2.11 -6.23 6.49
N VAL A 95 2.49 -5.90 7.73
CA VAL A 95 1.67 -6.16 8.92
C VAL A 95 0.33 -5.44 8.83
N ALA A 96 0.32 -4.17 8.43
CA ALA A 96 -0.92 -3.42 8.24
C ALA A 96 -1.81 -4.04 7.16
N THR A 97 -1.22 -4.50 6.06
CA THR A 97 -1.95 -5.13 4.96
C THR A 97 -2.55 -6.46 5.40
N VAL A 98 -1.74 -7.36 5.95
CA VAL A 98 -2.18 -8.69 6.44
C VAL A 98 -3.20 -8.52 7.56
N GLY A 99 -2.94 -7.64 8.52
CA GLY A 99 -3.86 -7.31 9.60
C GLY A 99 -5.19 -6.78 9.11
N SER A 100 -5.19 -5.88 8.12
CA SER A 100 -6.44 -5.36 7.54
C SER A 100 -7.27 -6.45 6.85
N VAL A 101 -6.62 -7.39 6.17
CA VAL A 101 -7.31 -8.51 5.50
C VAL A 101 -7.85 -9.48 6.55
N PHE A 102 -7.06 -9.77 7.57
CA PHE A 102 -7.47 -10.63 8.68
C PHE A 102 -8.66 -10.04 9.45
N LEU A 103 -8.67 -8.73 9.71
CA LEU A 103 -9.79 -8.05 10.39
C LEU A 103 -11.06 -8.00 9.53
N GLN A 104 -10.93 -7.84 8.21
CA GLN A 104 -12.09 -7.76 7.30
C GLN A 104 -12.72 -9.12 7.00
N VAL A 105 -11.89 -10.14 6.80
CA VAL A 105 -12.32 -11.42 6.21
C VAL A 105 -12.09 -12.61 7.14
N GLY A 106 -11.14 -12.51 8.07
CA GLY A 106 -10.64 -13.64 8.87
C GLY A 106 -9.74 -14.58 8.06
N VAL A 107 -9.39 -15.73 8.67
CA VAL A 107 -8.64 -16.79 7.99
C VAL A 107 -9.57 -17.56 7.06
N VAL A 108 -9.31 -17.51 5.75
CA VAL A 108 -10.05 -18.28 4.75
C VAL A 108 -9.10 -19.22 4.01
N ILE A 109 -9.25 -20.52 4.28
CA ILE A 109 -8.51 -21.57 3.58
C ILE A 109 -9.35 -22.02 2.39
N ALA A 110 -9.03 -21.50 1.21
CA ALA A 110 -9.73 -21.81 -0.03
C ALA A 110 -8.95 -22.84 -0.86
N SER A 111 -8.98 -24.11 -0.46
CA SER A 111 -8.27 -25.19 -1.17
C SER A 111 -8.71 -25.35 -2.63
N LYS A 112 -9.96 -24.98 -2.95
CA LYS A 112 -10.49 -24.98 -4.33
C LYS A 112 -10.03 -23.80 -5.19
N ALA A 113 -9.48 -22.74 -4.58
CA ALA A 113 -8.98 -21.57 -5.31
C ALA A 113 -7.60 -21.79 -5.94
N ILE A 114 -6.85 -22.81 -5.49
CA ILE A 114 -5.50 -23.15 -5.98
C ILE A 114 -5.57 -23.89 -7.35
N GLY A 115 -6.76 -24.30 -7.80
CA GLY A 115 -6.95 -24.92 -9.10
C GLY A 115 -6.77 -23.95 -10.27
N PHE A 116 -6.06 -24.36 -11.31
CA PHE A 116 -5.88 -23.58 -12.54
C PHE A 116 -7.24 -23.39 -13.26
N LYS A 117 -7.82 -22.20 -13.20
CA LYS A 117 -9.07 -21.86 -13.89
C LYS A 117 -8.76 -21.13 -15.20
N SER A 118 -9.02 -21.80 -16.33
CA SER A 118 -8.80 -21.27 -17.69
C SER A 118 -9.61 -19.98 -17.96
N GLU A 119 -10.72 -19.79 -17.26
CA GLU A 119 -11.61 -18.62 -17.35
C GLU A 119 -10.92 -17.30 -16.93
N HIS A 120 -9.90 -17.34 -16.07
CA HIS A 120 -9.16 -16.14 -15.65
C HIS A 120 -8.15 -15.64 -16.69
N ILE A 121 -7.82 -16.45 -17.71
CA ILE A 121 -6.75 -16.14 -18.69
C ILE A 121 -7.31 -15.53 -19.98
N ASN A 122 -8.63 -15.47 -20.18
CA ASN A 122 -9.18 -14.92 -21.42
C ASN A 122 -8.98 -13.38 -21.49
N PRO A 123 -8.15 -12.85 -22.40
CA PRO A 123 -7.85 -11.42 -22.46
C PRO A 123 -9.05 -10.60 -22.95
N VAL A 124 -9.96 -11.19 -23.74
CA VAL A 124 -11.12 -10.50 -24.32
C VAL A 124 -12.18 -10.18 -23.25
N SER A 125 -12.43 -11.12 -22.32
CA SER A 125 -13.36 -10.87 -21.20
C SER A 125 -12.80 -9.84 -20.23
N ASN A 126 -11.50 -9.87 -19.95
CA ASN A 126 -10.83 -8.86 -19.12
C ASN A 126 -10.90 -7.46 -19.77
N PHE A 127 -10.66 -7.34 -21.07
CA PHE A 127 -10.75 -6.06 -21.78
C PHE A 127 -12.17 -5.48 -21.74
N LYS A 128 -13.19 -6.32 -21.92
CA LYS A 128 -14.60 -5.91 -21.81
C LYS A 128 -14.97 -5.51 -20.37
N GLN A 129 -14.35 -6.13 -19.38
CA GLN A 129 -14.55 -5.78 -17.97
C GLN A 129 -13.96 -4.40 -17.66
N ILE A 130 -12.78 -4.06 -18.20
CA ILE A 130 -12.13 -2.75 -18.06
C ILE A 130 -12.94 -1.63 -18.73
N PHE A 131 -13.61 -1.91 -19.86
CA PHE A 131 -14.48 -0.95 -20.57
C PHE A 131 -15.97 -1.07 -20.19
N SER A 132 -16.28 -1.67 -19.04
CA SER A 132 -17.66 -1.82 -18.60
C SER A 132 -18.19 -0.57 -17.89
N LEU A 133 -19.52 -0.44 -17.79
CA LEU A 133 -20.18 0.60 -16.99
C LEU A 133 -19.70 0.59 -15.52
N HIS A 134 -19.32 -0.58 -15.00
CA HIS A 134 -18.76 -0.69 -13.66
C HIS A 134 -17.45 0.10 -13.54
N SER A 135 -16.56 0.02 -14.52
CA SER A 135 -15.30 0.75 -14.52
C SER A 135 -15.52 2.27 -14.61
N VAL A 136 -16.50 2.73 -15.38
CA VAL A 136 -16.87 4.15 -15.42
C VAL A 136 -17.35 4.65 -14.05
N VAL A 137 -18.16 3.85 -13.34
CA VAL A 137 -18.61 4.19 -11.98
C VAL A 137 -17.45 4.20 -11.00
N GLU A 138 -16.51 3.25 -11.09
CA GLU A 138 -15.29 3.25 -10.25
C GLU A 138 -14.40 4.45 -10.53
N LEU A 139 -14.24 4.85 -11.80
CA LEU A 139 -13.48 6.03 -12.18
C LEU A 139 -14.12 7.30 -11.63
N CYS A 140 -15.46 7.43 -11.70
CA CYS A 140 -16.17 8.56 -11.14
C CYS A 140 -15.98 8.64 -9.61
N LYS A 141 -16.15 7.51 -8.90
CA LYS A 141 -15.91 7.44 -7.45
C LYS A 141 -14.47 7.81 -7.09
N SER A 142 -13.50 7.30 -7.85
CA SER A 142 -12.08 7.58 -7.62
C SER A 142 -11.74 9.04 -7.90
N SER A 143 -12.29 9.62 -8.96
CA SER A 143 -12.11 11.04 -9.29
C SER A 143 -12.68 11.95 -8.21
N LEU A 144 -13.88 11.65 -7.70
CA LEU A 144 -14.49 12.41 -6.61
C LEU A 144 -13.62 12.37 -5.34
N LYS A 145 -13.06 11.21 -5.01
CA LYS A 145 -12.13 11.09 -3.87
C LYS A 145 -10.88 11.95 -4.05
N VAL A 146 -10.29 11.95 -5.26
CA VAL A 146 -9.11 12.77 -5.57
C VAL A 146 -9.42 14.25 -5.43
N ILE A 147 -10.56 14.70 -5.96
CA ILE A 147 -10.99 16.10 -5.83
C ILE A 147 -11.19 16.45 -4.35
N MET A 148 -11.87 15.61 -3.59
CA MET A 148 -12.11 15.84 -2.16
C MET A 148 -10.79 15.94 -1.38
N LEU A 149 -9.87 15.00 -1.60
CA LEU A 149 -8.54 15.03 -0.97
C LEU A 149 -7.78 16.29 -1.37
N SER A 150 -7.78 16.66 -2.66
CA SER A 150 -7.11 17.87 -3.15
C SER A 150 -7.65 19.13 -2.49
N LEU A 151 -8.98 19.24 -2.32
CA LEU A 151 -9.59 20.37 -1.61
C LEU A 151 -9.20 20.42 -0.13
N ILE A 152 -9.18 19.27 0.55
CA ILE A 152 -8.73 19.19 1.96
C ILE A 152 -7.27 19.64 2.05
N PHE A 153 -6.38 19.11 1.21
CA PHE A 153 -4.97 19.51 1.20
C PHE A 153 -4.80 21.00 0.90
N ALA A 154 -5.52 21.55 -0.08
CA ALA A 154 -5.46 22.97 -0.40
C ALA A 154 -5.96 23.84 0.76
N PHE A 155 -7.03 23.43 1.44
CA PHE A 155 -7.55 24.11 2.63
C PHE A 155 -6.54 24.11 3.79
N PHE A 156 -5.99 22.95 4.12
CA PHE A 156 -4.96 22.82 5.17
C PHE A 156 -3.73 23.64 4.83
N PHE A 157 -3.28 23.59 3.57
CA PHE A 157 -2.17 24.39 3.09
C PHE A 157 -2.45 25.87 3.25
N TYR A 158 -3.61 26.37 2.82
CA TYR A 158 -3.97 27.79 2.98
C TYR A 158 -3.99 28.22 4.46
N TYR A 159 -4.55 27.38 5.34
CA TYR A 159 -4.63 27.68 6.77
C TYR A 159 -3.25 27.70 7.45
N TYR A 160 -2.42 26.67 7.20
CA TYR A 160 -1.10 26.53 7.83
C TYR A 160 0.04 27.25 7.10
N ALA A 161 -0.15 27.71 5.87
CA ALA A 161 0.84 28.50 5.14
C ALA A 161 1.15 29.83 5.84
N SER A 162 0.26 30.31 6.71
CA SER A 162 0.50 31.50 7.55
C SER A 162 1.33 31.23 8.81
N THR A 163 1.50 29.95 9.18
CA THR A 163 2.24 29.50 10.38
C THR A 163 3.66 29.02 10.05
N PHE A 164 3.94 28.71 8.78
CA PHE A 164 5.27 28.42 8.26
C PHE A 164 6.04 29.69 7.91
#